data_AF-Q84XY7-F1
#
_entry.id   AF-Q84XY7-F1
#
_cell.length_a   1.000
_cell.length_b   1.000
_cell.length_c   1.000
_cell.angle_alpha   90.00
_cell.angle_beta   90.00
_cell.angle_gamma   90.00
#
_symmetry.space_group_name_H-M   'P 1'
#
loop_
_entity.id
_entity.type
_entity.pdbx_description
1 polymer ?
#
loop_
_entity_poly.entity_id
_entity_poly.type
_entity_poly.pdbx_seq_one_letter_code
_entity_poly.pdbx_strand_id
1 'polypeptide(L)'
;MGGEIKGLIKVCLSVLASLCYSYFIVSKIPKGKFRLLSLLPIFSLFVALPLFLSTAILSGITAFFITWLATFRLALFSFDLGPLSTGSPKSLLVFIAIACLPIKIKPNQQHPSRQDPHKPPRLPLNFAVKVLAFGVFIGFYQYKELVHPKIFLGLLCCQVFLFLEVLFSLCSALVRCTTGLEVEQPSDEPYLSTLLQDFWGRRWNLMVTNLLRHTVYKPVKSAAETVMSERWSPLPAVVATFLVSGLMHELLFYYVNRVSPSWEMTSFFVLHGVCLVVEVGVKSVFSGRWRLHWAASVPLTVGFVVATSFWLFFPPLIRAGADMRVMEEVKVLLEPMREKIPLLPLLNSTREQLLLLDLSGRHK
;
A
#
# COMPACT_ATOMS: atom_id res chain seq x y z
N MET A 1 19.02 -15.92 -9.43
CA MET A 1 18.84 -15.57 -8.00
C MET A 1 20.05 -14.87 -7.35
N GLY A 2 21.30 -15.34 -7.54
CA GLY A 2 22.46 -14.77 -6.82
C GLY A 2 22.71 -13.27 -6.99
N GLY A 3 22.49 -12.72 -8.20
CA GLY A 3 22.61 -11.28 -8.46
C GLY A 3 21.59 -10.43 -7.71
N GLU A 4 20.34 -10.90 -7.63
CA GLU A 4 19.24 -10.22 -6.94
C GLU A 4 19.46 -10.18 -5.43
N ILE A 5 19.92 -11.29 -4.84
CA ILE A 5 20.25 -11.35 -3.41
C ILE A 5 21.36 -10.35 -3.07
N LYS A 6 22.39 -10.24 -3.92
CA LYS A 6 23.45 -9.23 -3.75
C LYS A 6 22.90 -7.81 -3.83
N GLY A 7 21.97 -7.54 -4.75
CA GLY A 7 21.25 -6.27 -4.86
C GLY A 7 20.48 -5.95 -3.58
N LEU A 8 19.70 -6.91 -3.07
CA LEU A 8 18.93 -6.77 -1.84
C LEU A 8 19.82 -6.51 -0.62
N ILE A 9 20.94 -7.23 -0.46
CA ILE A 9 21.89 -7.00 0.63
C ILE A 9 22.43 -5.56 0.59
N LYS A 10 22.82 -5.07 -0.60
CA LYS A 10 23.28 -3.69 -0.77
C LYS A 10 22.20 -2.69 -0.36
N VAL A 11 20.97 -2.88 -0.83
CA VAL A 11 19.83 -2.03 -0.46
C VAL A 11 19.63 -2.00 1.05
N CYS A 12 19.57 -3.16 1.70
CA CYS A 12 19.40 -3.27 3.15
C CYS A 12 20.52 -2.56 3.91
N LEU A 13 21.78 -2.78 3.54
CA LEU A 13 22.94 -2.12 4.18
C LEU A 13 22.91 -0.61 4.00
N SER A 14 22.56 -0.11 2.80
CA SER A 14 22.42 1.32 2.52
C SER A 14 21.31 1.97 3.35
N VAL A 15 20.16 1.30 3.49
CA VAL A 15 19.06 1.76 4.35
C VAL A 15 19.50 1.81 5.80
N LEU A 16 20.12 0.74 6.32
CA LEU A 16 20.59 0.67 7.70
C LEU A 16 21.61 1.77 8.00
N ALA A 17 22.62 1.96 7.14
CA ALA A 17 23.61 3.02 7.29
C ALA A 17 22.96 4.42 7.31
N SER A 18 22.01 4.67 6.41
CA SER A 18 21.27 5.94 6.34
C SER A 18 20.46 6.22 7.61
N LEU A 19 19.81 5.20 8.16
CA LEU A 19 19.01 5.34 9.39
C LEU A 19 19.89 5.44 10.64
N CYS A 20 21.03 4.75 10.69
CA CYS A 20 22.03 4.95 11.73
C CYS A 20 22.58 6.38 11.71
N TYR A 21 22.91 6.92 10.53
CA TYR A 21 23.31 8.32 10.38
C TYR A 21 22.20 9.27 10.88
N SER A 22 20.95 9.00 10.48
CA SER A 22 19.79 9.79 10.91
C SER A 22 19.62 9.78 12.44
N TYR A 23 19.82 8.62 13.06
CA TYR A 23 19.65 8.42 14.49
C TYR A 23 20.80 9.02 15.32
N PHE A 24 22.07 8.83 14.92
CA PHE A 24 23.22 9.26 15.73
C PHE A 24 23.71 10.68 15.43
N ILE A 25 23.53 11.16 14.20
CA ILE A 25 24.07 12.44 13.73
C ILE A 25 22.94 13.46 13.55
N VAL A 26 21.95 13.14 12.72
CA VAL A 26 20.88 14.10 12.36
C VAL A 26 20.00 14.46 13.55
N SER A 27 19.77 13.52 14.47
CA SER A 27 19.04 13.78 15.72
C SER A 27 19.65 14.89 16.59
N LYS A 28 20.98 15.09 16.50
CA LYS A 28 21.71 16.12 17.24
C LYS A 28 21.61 17.51 16.60
N ILE A 29 21.21 17.58 15.33
CA ILE A 29 21.01 18.85 14.63
C ILE A 29 19.68 19.46 15.13
N PRO A 30 19.60 20.78 15.38
CA PRO A 30 18.35 21.43 15.76
C PRO A 30 17.23 21.21 14.74
N LYS A 31 15.97 21.10 15.20
CA LYS A 31 14.80 20.94 14.34
C LYS A 31 14.69 22.09 13.33
N GLY A 32 14.23 21.77 12.12
CA GLY A 32 13.99 22.72 11.05
C GLY A 32 14.84 22.44 9.81
N LYS A 33 15.08 23.50 9.04
CA LYS A 33 15.67 23.41 7.69
C LYS A 33 17.05 22.76 7.64
N PHE A 34 17.92 22.99 8.62
CA PHE A 34 19.28 22.41 8.61
C PHE A 34 19.27 20.90 8.79
N ARG A 35 18.36 20.39 9.63
CA ARG A 35 18.14 18.95 9.80
C ARG A 35 17.53 18.32 8.55
N LEU A 36 16.70 19.06 7.81
CA LEU A 36 16.17 18.61 6.52
C LEU A 36 17.27 18.56 5.45
N LEU A 37 18.11 19.60 5.38
CA LEU A 37 19.23 19.69 4.42
C LEU A 37 20.23 18.53 4.60
N SER A 38 20.54 18.15 5.84
CA SER A 38 21.43 17.00 6.09
C SER A 38 20.85 15.65 5.67
N LEU A 39 19.52 15.56 5.48
CA LEU A 39 18.84 14.36 5.01
C LEU A 39 18.68 14.30 3.49
N LEU A 40 18.94 15.38 2.75
CA LEU A 40 18.80 15.39 1.28
C LEU A 40 19.60 14.27 0.58
N PRO A 41 20.87 13.97 0.94
CA PRO A 41 21.59 12.85 0.34
C PRO A 41 20.89 11.50 0.56
N ILE A 42 20.26 11.31 1.73
CA ILE A 42 19.52 10.09 2.05
C ILE A 42 18.25 10.00 1.21
N PHE A 43 17.54 11.12 0.99
CA PHE A 43 16.33 11.12 0.15
C PHE A 43 16.67 10.74 -1.30
N SER A 44 17.73 11.33 -1.86
CA SER A 44 18.20 10.97 -3.21
C SER A 44 18.60 9.50 -3.29
N LEU A 45 19.30 8.98 -2.27
CA LEU A 45 19.63 7.57 -2.19
C LEU A 45 18.38 6.70 -2.15
N PHE A 46 17.41 7.01 -1.29
CA PHE A 46 16.16 6.26 -1.13
C PHE A 46 15.32 6.22 -2.41
N VAL A 47 15.38 7.25 -3.26
CA VAL A 47 14.78 7.24 -4.60
C VAL A 47 15.56 6.32 -5.56
N ALA A 48 16.88 6.22 -5.45
CA ALA A 48 17.67 5.35 -6.32
C ALA A 48 17.57 3.85 -5.94
N LEU A 49 17.37 3.53 -4.65
CA LEU A 49 17.46 2.16 -4.13
C LEU A 49 16.59 1.11 -4.84
N PRO A 50 15.31 1.36 -5.18
CA PRO A 50 14.49 0.37 -5.88
C PRO A 50 15.04 -0.04 -7.25
N LEU A 51 15.84 0.82 -7.90
CA LEU A 51 16.40 0.56 -9.23
C LEU A 51 17.46 -0.54 -9.24
N PHE A 52 18.11 -0.79 -8.09
CA PHE A 52 19.12 -1.84 -7.94
C PHE A 52 18.54 -3.25 -7.80
N LEU A 53 17.21 -3.37 -7.75
CA LEU A 53 16.49 -4.63 -7.70
C LEU A 53 15.89 -4.91 -9.08
N SER A 54 15.93 -6.15 -9.53
CA SER A 54 15.41 -6.56 -10.83
C SER A 54 13.97 -7.05 -10.74
N THR A 55 13.61 -7.61 -9.58
CA THR A 55 12.27 -8.16 -9.34
C THR A 55 11.24 -7.06 -9.07
N ALA A 56 10.06 -7.20 -9.67
CA ALA A 56 8.94 -6.28 -9.54
C ALA A 56 8.47 -6.19 -8.08
N ILE A 57 8.37 -7.33 -7.38
CA ILE A 57 7.89 -7.38 -5.99
C ILE A 57 8.87 -6.68 -5.04
N LEU A 58 10.17 -7.00 -5.09
CA LEU A 58 11.14 -6.39 -4.17
C LEU A 58 11.35 -4.91 -4.47
N SER A 59 11.37 -4.54 -5.76
CA SER A 59 11.46 -3.14 -6.18
C SER A 59 10.24 -2.35 -5.69
N GLY A 60 9.04 -2.89 -5.86
CA GLY A 60 7.79 -2.29 -5.38
C GLY A 60 7.71 -2.15 -3.85
N ILE A 61 8.09 -3.20 -3.10
CA ILE A 61 8.14 -3.15 -1.63
C ILE A 61 9.17 -2.12 -1.16
N THR A 62 10.36 -2.11 -1.76
CA THR A 62 11.43 -1.16 -1.41
C THR A 62 10.99 0.27 -1.72
N ALA A 63 10.37 0.51 -2.87
CA ALA A 63 9.85 1.82 -3.22
C ALA A 63 8.74 2.27 -2.26
N PHE A 64 7.84 1.38 -1.88
CA PHE A 64 6.78 1.72 -0.93
C PHE A 64 7.34 1.99 0.47
N PHE A 65 8.18 1.11 1.01
CA PHE A 65 8.67 1.22 2.39
C PHE A 65 9.74 2.30 2.55
N ILE A 66 10.67 2.38 1.60
CA ILE A 66 11.86 3.22 1.72
C ILE A 66 11.66 4.53 1.01
N THR A 67 11.43 4.50 -0.31
CA THR A 67 11.29 5.72 -1.11
C THR A 67 10.12 6.57 -0.64
N TRP A 68 9.00 5.94 -0.29
CA TRP A 68 7.83 6.67 0.22
C TRP A 68 7.81 6.80 1.74
N LEU A 69 7.58 5.72 2.48
CA LEU A 69 7.27 5.83 3.91
C LEU A 69 8.46 6.37 4.72
N ALA A 70 9.65 5.80 4.55
CA ALA A 70 10.83 6.22 5.32
C ALA A 70 11.24 7.66 5.00
N THR A 71 11.26 8.05 3.72
CA THR A 71 11.54 9.43 3.30
C THR A 71 10.58 10.43 3.95
N PHE A 72 9.27 10.17 3.89
CA PHE A 72 8.26 11.08 4.43
C PHE A 72 8.33 11.14 5.97
N ARG A 73 8.63 10.02 6.64
CA ARG A 73 8.85 10.01 8.10
C ARG A 73 10.10 10.76 8.50
N LEU A 74 11.20 10.62 7.75
CA LEU A 74 12.44 11.39 7.97
C LEU A 74 12.23 12.88 7.70
N ALA A 75 11.42 13.24 6.72
CA ALA A 75 11.01 14.62 6.48
C ALA A 75 10.16 15.19 7.64
N LEU A 76 9.29 14.39 8.27
CA LEU A 76 8.60 14.82 9.50
C LEU A 76 9.57 14.93 10.69
N PHE A 77 10.48 13.97 10.81
CA PHE A 77 11.53 13.95 11.84
C PHE A 77 12.42 15.19 11.79
N SER A 78 12.62 15.80 10.60
CA SER A 78 13.39 17.04 10.52
C SER A 78 12.75 18.20 11.30
N PHE A 79 11.44 18.14 11.55
CA PHE A 79 10.66 19.17 12.26
C PHE A 79 10.15 18.72 13.64
N ASP A 80 10.69 17.63 14.19
CA ASP A 80 10.18 16.98 15.41
C ASP A 80 8.71 16.54 15.32
N LEU A 81 8.26 16.17 14.11
CA LEU A 81 6.90 15.70 13.87
C LEU A 81 6.87 14.20 13.58
N GLY A 82 5.70 13.61 13.78
CA GLY A 82 5.42 12.25 13.38
C GLY A 82 6.06 11.19 14.30
N PRO A 83 5.94 9.91 13.92
CA PRO A 83 6.19 8.79 14.81
C PRO A 83 7.68 8.60 15.13
N LEU A 84 8.61 9.28 14.45
CA LEU A 84 10.04 9.18 14.77
C LEU A 84 10.44 10.12 15.92
N SER A 85 9.69 11.20 16.15
CA SER A 85 9.99 12.21 17.17
C SER A 85 9.09 12.13 18.41
N THR A 86 7.98 11.40 18.36
CA THR A 86 7.05 11.26 19.50
C THR A 86 7.48 10.17 20.48
N GLY A 87 7.67 10.53 21.76
CA GLY A 87 7.91 9.61 22.88
C GLY A 87 9.38 9.57 23.35
N SER A 88 9.64 8.87 24.46
CA SER A 88 10.96 8.61 25.06
C SER A 88 12.02 8.18 24.03
N PRO A 89 13.34 8.30 24.34
CA PRO A 89 14.39 7.87 23.43
C PRO A 89 14.14 6.44 22.97
N LYS A 90 13.89 6.29 21.67
CA LYS A 90 13.61 4.99 21.04
C LYS A 90 14.93 4.28 20.88
N SER A 91 14.97 2.98 21.20
CA SER A 91 16.11 2.17 20.81
C SER A 91 16.32 2.26 19.29
N LEU A 92 17.56 2.14 18.82
CA LEU A 92 17.90 2.20 17.39
C LEU A 92 17.03 1.24 16.56
N LEU A 93 16.75 0.05 17.09
CA LEU A 93 15.92 -0.96 16.43
C LEU A 93 14.48 -0.47 16.24
N VAL A 94 13.88 0.14 17.27
CA VAL A 94 12.53 0.71 17.19
C VAL A 94 12.49 1.89 16.22
N PHE A 95 13.52 2.74 16.22
CA PHE A 95 13.64 3.84 15.25
C PHE A 95 13.66 3.31 13.80
N ILE A 96 14.50 2.32 13.52
CA ILE A 96 14.60 1.69 12.19
C ILE A 96 13.29 1.03 11.79
N ALA A 97 12.65 0.27 12.70
CA ALA A 97 11.38 -0.40 12.43
C ALA A 97 10.27 0.60 12.10
N ILE A 98 10.14 1.69 12.88
CA ILE A 98 9.16 2.75 12.62
C ILE A 98 9.46 3.47 11.31
N ALA A 99 10.73 3.70 10.98
CA ALA A 99 11.10 4.39 9.76
C ALA A 99 10.71 3.58 8.52
N CYS A 100 11.12 2.30 8.46
CA CYS A 100 10.97 1.46 7.27
C CYS A 100 9.58 0.83 7.13
N LEU A 101 9.00 0.30 8.21
CA LEU A 101 7.85 -0.60 8.09
C LEU A 101 6.52 0.17 8.07
N PRO A 102 5.49 -0.35 7.39
CA PRO A 102 4.14 0.23 7.36
C PRO A 102 3.39 -0.04 8.67
N ILE A 103 3.99 0.33 9.80
CA ILE A 103 3.44 0.14 11.14
C ILE A 103 3.08 1.45 11.81
N LYS A 104 2.03 1.41 12.60
CA LYS A 104 1.70 2.41 13.59
C LYS A 104 1.59 1.71 14.94
N ILE A 105 2.50 2.05 15.84
CA ILE A 105 2.52 1.49 17.19
C ILE A 105 1.33 2.08 17.95
N LYS A 106 0.51 1.23 18.56
CA LYS A 106 -0.52 1.69 19.49
C LYS A 106 0.19 2.34 20.69
N PRO A 107 -0.10 3.60 21.03
CA PRO A 107 0.33 4.13 22.32
C PRO A 107 -0.25 3.24 23.41
N ASN A 108 0.57 2.89 24.41
CA ASN A 108 0.18 2.08 25.57
C ASN A 108 -0.82 2.88 26.41
N GLN A 109 -2.08 2.97 25.98
CA GLN A 109 -3.14 3.62 26.74
C GLN A 109 -3.74 2.59 27.68
N GLN A 110 -3.62 2.87 28.97
CA GLN A 110 -4.34 2.24 30.08
C GLN A 110 -5.87 2.47 30.03
N HIS A 111 -6.41 2.99 28.92
CA HIS A 111 -7.84 3.14 28.71
C HIS A 111 -8.29 2.24 27.56
N PRO A 112 -9.18 1.27 27.81
CA PRO A 112 -9.73 0.44 26.75
C PRO A 112 -10.44 1.36 25.75
N SER A 113 -10.02 1.29 24.49
CA SER A 113 -10.75 1.93 23.40
C SER A 113 -12.20 1.45 23.46
N ARG A 114 -13.12 2.39 23.72
CA ARG A 114 -14.57 2.13 23.75
C ARG A 114 -14.94 1.42 22.45
N GLN A 115 -15.23 0.12 22.52
CA GLN A 115 -15.75 -0.61 21.38
C GLN A 115 -17.11 0.00 21.08
N ASP A 116 -17.25 0.56 19.87
CA ASP A 116 -18.53 1.09 19.41
C ASP A 116 -19.48 -0.10 19.21
N PRO A 117 -20.58 -0.21 19.98
CA PRO A 117 -21.48 -1.37 19.96
C PRO A 117 -22.18 -1.56 18.61
N HIS A 118 -22.04 -0.63 17.67
CA HIS A 118 -22.61 -0.69 16.33
C HIS A 118 -21.63 -1.10 15.22
N LYS A 119 -20.37 -1.46 15.53
CA LYS A 119 -19.48 -2.00 14.49
C LYS A 119 -19.96 -3.40 14.06
N PRO A 120 -20.20 -3.65 12.76
CA PRO A 120 -20.57 -4.97 12.28
C PRO A 120 -19.49 -6.00 12.66
N PRO A 121 -19.87 -7.27 12.84
CA PRO A 121 -18.93 -8.32 13.21
C PRO A 121 -17.83 -8.41 12.14
N ARG A 122 -16.60 -8.13 12.56
CA ARG A 122 -15.41 -8.29 11.72
C ARG A 122 -15.33 -9.75 11.32
N LEU A 123 -15.16 -10.04 10.03
CA LEU A 123 -14.78 -11.38 9.62
C LEU A 123 -13.30 -11.54 9.98
N PRO A 124 -12.92 -12.30 11.03
CA PRO A 124 -11.53 -12.41 11.43
C PRO A 124 -10.87 -13.41 10.48
N LEU A 125 -10.54 -12.94 9.27
CA LEU A 125 -9.82 -13.77 8.33
C LEU A 125 -8.42 -13.98 8.91
N ASN A 126 -8.20 -15.16 9.48
CA ASN A 126 -6.91 -15.56 10.02
C ASN A 126 -5.84 -15.42 8.92
N PHE A 127 -4.62 -15.09 9.31
CA PHE A 127 -3.50 -14.89 8.38
C PHE A 127 -3.35 -16.06 7.40
N ALA A 128 -3.50 -17.29 7.87
CA ALA A 128 -3.50 -18.49 7.03
C ALA A 128 -4.56 -18.46 5.91
N VAL A 129 -5.78 -18.00 6.22
CA VAL A 129 -6.87 -17.89 5.24
C VAL A 129 -6.55 -16.83 4.18
N LYS A 130 -5.92 -15.70 4.58
CA LYS A 130 -5.49 -14.66 3.62
C LYS A 130 -4.43 -15.19 2.66
N VAL A 131 -3.45 -15.92 3.19
CA VAL A 131 -2.37 -16.55 2.40
C VAL A 131 -2.94 -17.62 1.47
N LEU A 132 -3.84 -18.48 1.95
CA LEU A 132 -4.51 -19.48 1.13
C LEU A 132 -5.35 -18.85 0.03
N ALA A 133 -6.13 -17.82 0.35
CA ALA A 133 -6.92 -17.08 -0.64
C ALA A 133 -6.01 -16.49 -1.72
N PHE A 134 -4.91 -15.84 -1.32
CA PHE A 134 -3.92 -15.31 -2.26
C PHE A 134 -3.33 -16.40 -3.17
N GLY A 135 -2.99 -17.56 -2.59
CA GLY A 135 -2.54 -18.76 -3.33
C GLY A 135 -3.55 -19.25 -4.36
N VAL A 136 -4.83 -19.28 -4.01
CA VAL A 136 -5.92 -19.68 -4.93
C VAL A 136 -6.05 -18.68 -6.09
N PHE A 137 -5.99 -17.38 -5.83
CA PHE A 137 -6.03 -16.35 -6.89
C PHE A 137 -4.86 -16.48 -7.88
N ILE A 138 -3.67 -16.86 -7.40
CA ILE A 138 -2.53 -17.15 -8.27
C ILE A 138 -2.83 -18.32 -9.21
N GLY A 139 -3.53 -19.36 -8.74
CA GLY A 139 -3.95 -20.49 -9.57
C GLY A 139 -4.93 -20.07 -10.68
N PHE A 140 -5.86 -19.17 -10.38
CA PHE A 140 -6.84 -18.67 -11.36
C PHE A 140 -6.20 -17.95 -12.55
N TYR A 141 -5.01 -17.40 -12.37
CA TYR A 141 -4.27 -16.70 -13.42
C TYR A 141 -3.96 -17.61 -14.63
N GLN A 142 -3.87 -18.93 -14.44
CA GLN A 142 -3.70 -19.89 -15.54
C GLN A 142 -4.88 -19.93 -16.51
N TYR A 143 -6.05 -19.45 -16.08
CA TYR A 143 -7.27 -19.42 -16.88
C TYR A 143 -7.58 -18.01 -17.40
N LYS A 144 -6.60 -17.08 -17.38
CA LYS A 144 -6.75 -15.68 -17.84
C LYS A 144 -7.42 -15.57 -19.20
N GLU A 145 -7.02 -16.40 -20.17
CA GLU A 145 -7.55 -16.39 -21.55
C GLU A 145 -8.99 -16.90 -21.65
N LEU A 146 -9.48 -17.67 -20.67
CA LEU A 146 -10.85 -18.22 -20.65
C LEU A 146 -11.83 -17.31 -19.92
N VAL A 147 -11.33 -16.39 -19.10
CA VAL A 147 -12.14 -15.54 -18.22
C VAL A 147 -12.43 -14.20 -18.90
N HIS A 148 -13.68 -13.73 -18.80
CA HIS A 148 -14.06 -12.43 -19.35
C HIS A 148 -13.16 -11.30 -18.79
N PRO A 149 -12.63 -10.37 -19.61
CA PRO A 149 -11.62 -9.39 -19.19
C PRO A 149 -11.98 -8.57 -17.94
N LYS A 150 -13.25 -8.16 -17.81
CA LYS A 150 -13.73 -7.42 -16.63
C LYS A 150 -13.71 -8.25 -15.33
N ILE A 151 -13.96 -9.56 -15.44
CA ILE A 151 -13.89 -10.47 -14.30
C ILE A 151 -12.43 -10.60 -13.87
N PHE A 152 -11.51 -10.76 -14.84
CA PHE A 152 -10.09 -10.80 -14.58
C PHE A 152 -9.57 -9.53 -13.88
N LEU A 153 -10.01 -8.34 -14.31
CA LEU A 153 -9.69 -7.09 -13.61
C LEU A 153 -10.21 -7.05 -12.17
N GLY A 154 -11.41 -7.61 -11.93
CA GLY A 154 -11.96 -7.78 -10.58
C GLY A 154 -11.08 -8.70 -9.72
N LEU A 155 -10.65 -9.83 -10.26
CA LEU A 155 -9.73 -10.75 -9.60
C LEU A 155 -8.38 -10.07 -9.27
N LEU A 156 -7.84 -9.29 -10.22
CA LEU A 156 -6.61 -8.53 -10.01
C LEU A 156 -6.74 -7.49 -8.90
N CYS A 157 -7.91 -6.83 -8.80
CA CYS A 157 -8.22 -5.92 -7.69
C CYS A 157 -8.22 -6.65 -6.33
N CYS A 158 -8.87 -7.81 -6.25
CA CYS A 158 -8.84 -8.64 -5.05
C CYS A 158 -7.41 -9.11 -4.72
N GLN A 159 -6.62 -9.48 -5.71
CA GLN A 159 -5.24 -9.93 -5.53
C GLN A 159 -4.35 -8.83 -4.97
N VAL A 160 -4.42 -7.60 -5.49
CA VAL A 160 -3.65 -6.46 -4.95
C VAL A 160 -4.05 -6.17 -3.50
N PHE A 161 -5.35 -6.20 -3.19
CA PHE A 161 -5.82 -6.02 -1.83
C PHE A 161 -5.28 -7.10 -0.87
N LEU A 162 -5.39 -8.37 -1.25
CA LEU A 162 -4.90 -9.49 -0.45
C LEU A 162 -3.38 -9.45 -0.29
N PHE A 163 -2.64 -9.08 -1.33
CA PHE A 163 -1.19 -8.92 -1.26
C PHE A 163 -0.79 -7.90 -0.19
N LEU A 164 -1.41 -6.72 -0.19
CA LEU A 164 -1.15 -5.68 0.81
C LEU A 164 -1.51 -6.15 2.22
N GLU A 165 -2.65 -6.83 2.39
CA GLU A 165 -3.07 -7.38 3.67
C GLU A 165 -2.09 -8.43 4.23
N VAL A 166 -1.58 -9.33 3.38
CA VAL A 166 -0.57 -10.32 3.77
C VAL A 166 0.75 -9.63 4.12
N LEU A 167 1.21 -8.69 3.29
CA LEU A 167 2.43 -7.93 3.51
C LEU A 167 2.40 -7.19 4.86
N PHE A 168 1.30 -6.48 5.14
CA PHE A 168 1.12 -5.74 6.38
C PHE A 168 1.00 -6.63 7.61
N SER A 169 0.33 -7.79 7.47
CA SER A 169 0.24 -8.77 8.54
C SER A 169 1.61 -9.35 8.88
N LEU A 170 2.45 -9.62 7.87
CA LEU A 170 3.83 -10.08 8.05
C LEU A 170 4.68 -9.02 8.77
N CYS A 171 4.64 -7.76 8.32
CA CYS A 171 5.37 -6.68 8.99
C CYS A 171 4.94 -6.51 10.45
N SER A 172 3.63 -6.61 10.72
CA SER A 172 3.08 -6.50 12.08
C SER A 172 3.54 -7.66 12.97
N ALA A 173 3.56 -8.89 12.44
CA ALA A 173 4.06 -10.06 13.16
C ALA A 173 5.55 -9.92 13.48
N LEU A 174 6.38 -9.49 12.51
CA LEU A 174 7.81 -9.27 12.70
C LEU A 174 8.09 -8.25 13.82
N VAL A 175 7.36 -7.14 13.84
CA VAL A 175 7.50 -6.10 14.87
C VAL A 175 7.06 -6.63 16.24
N ARG A 176 5.96 -7.36 16.30
CA ARG A 176 5.48 -7.96 17.54
C ARG A 176 6.50 -8.95 18.11
N CYS A 177 7.11 -9.79 17.27
CA CYS A 177 8.13 -10.75 17.69
C CYS A 177 9.44 -10.09 18.14
N THR A 178 9.84 -8.99 17.51
CA THR A 178 11.14 -8.34 17.79
C THR A 178 11.09 -7.27 18.88
N THR A 179 9.95 -6.59 19.03
CA THR A 179 9.81 -5.44 19.95
C THR A 179 8.72 -5.63 21.00
N GLY A 180 7.84 -6.63 20.86
CA GLY A 180 6.68 -6.82 21.74
C GLY A 180 5.56 -5.80 21.55
N LEU A 181 5.71 -4.83 20.64
CA LEU A 181 4.76 -3.73 20.47
C LEU A 181 3.53 -4.15 19.67
N GLU A 182 2.36 -3.66 20.09
CA GLU A 182 1.13 -3.80 19.32
C GLU A 182 1.08 -2.80 18.16
N VAL A 183 0.73 -3.31 16.98
CA VAL A 183 0.60 -2.54 15.74
C VAL A 183 -0.87 -2.36 15.39
N GLU A 184 -1.27 -1.15 15.01
CA GLU A 184 -2.61 -0.86 14.46
C GLU A 184 -2.77 -1.49 13.06
N GLN A 185 -3.99 -1.94 12.74
CA GLN A 185 -4.30 -2.47 11.41
C GLN A 185 -4.22 -1.36 10.36
N PRO A 186 -3.55 -1.58 9.21
CA PRO A 186 -3.44 -0.56 8.16
C PRO A 186 -4.72 -0.29 7.36
N SER A 187 -5.74 -1.14 7.44
CA SER A 187 -7.04 -0.96 6.76
C SER A 187 -8.21 -1.27 7.71
N ASP A 188 -9.37 -0.68 7.49
CA ASP A 188 -10.61 -0.91 8.25
C ASP A 188 -11.79 -1.18 7.30
N GLU A 189 -11.78 -2.38 6.69
CA GLU A 189 -12.86 -2.90 5.82
C GLU A 189 -13.29 -1.89 4.72
N PRO A 190 -12.40 -1.58 3.76
CA PRO A 190 -12.63 -0.55 2.75
C PRO A 190 -13.81 -0.85 1.80
N TYR A 191 -14.22 -2.10 1.70
CA TYR A 191 -15.39 -2.51 0.91
C TYR A 191 -16.74 -2.14 1.56
N LEU A 192 -16.74 -1.65 2.80
CA LEU A 192 -17.94 -1.14 3.49
C LEU A 192 -18.04 0.41 3.45
N SER A 193 -17.26 1.07 2.61
CA SER A 193 -17.26 2.53 2.49
C SER A 193 -18.55 3.07 1.89
N THR A 194 -19.23 3.93 2.62
CA THR A 194 -20.45 4.61 2.14
C THR A 194 -20.17 5.83 1.28
N LEU A 195 -18.97 6.40 1.38
CA LEU A 195 -18.56 7.66 0.76
C LEU A 195 -17.08 7.61 0.38
N LEU A 196 -16.68 8.44 -0.59
CA LEU A 196 -15.29 8.49 -1.05
C LEU A 196 -14.36 9.02 0.04
N GLN A 197 -14.85 9.98 0.83
CA GLN A 197 -14.15 10.48 2.02
C GLN A 197 -13.93 9.40 3.08
N ASP A 198 -14.88 8.47 3.24
CA ASP A 198 -14.78 7.37 4.20
C ASP A 198 -13.76 6.32 3.71
N PHE A 199 -13.79 6.00 2.42
CA PHE A 199 -12.84 5.11 1.77
C PHE A 199 -11.39 5.58 1.97
N TRP A 200 -11.03 6.75 1.43
CA TRP A 200 -9.65 7.24 1.46
C TRP A 200 -9.22 7.76 2.84
N GLY A 201 -10.16 8.31 3.62
CA GLY A 201 -9.84 9.00 4.86
C GLY A 201 -9.77 8.09 6.09
N ARG A 202 -10.49 6.96 6.09
CA ARG A 202 -10.72 6.17 7.31
C ARG A 202 -10.55 4.66 7.14
N ARG A 203 -10.59 4.12 5.93
CA ARG A 203 -10.65 2.66 5.73
C ARG A 203 -9.54 2.10 4.86
N TRP A 204 -9.10 2.84 3.85
CA TRP A 204 -8.04 2.43 2.95
C TRP A 204 -6.67 2.97 3.39
N ASN A 205 -5.69 2.07 3.54
CA ASN A 205 -4.27 2.37 3.78
C ASN A 205 -4.02 3.54 4.74
N LEU A 206 -4.49 3.38 5.98
CA LEU A 206 -4.38 4.37 7.05
C LEU A 206 -2.94 4.79 7.33
N MET A 207 -1.96 3.96 6.99
CA MET A 207 -0.55 4.32 7.09
C MET A 207 -0.19 5.47 6.16
N VAL A 208 -0.50 5.35 4.87
CA VAL A 208 -0.27 6.40 3.89
C VAL A 208 -1.15 7.61 4.18
N THR A 209 -2.43 7.40 4.50
CA THR A 209 -3.36 8.50 4.81
C THR A 209 -2.88 9.35 5.99
N ASN A 210 -2.39 8.73 7.07
CA ASN A 210 -1.84 9.48 8.20
C ASN A 210 -0.54 10.19 7.85
N LEU A 211 0.32 9.55 7.06
CA LEU A 211 1.59 10.14 6.64
C LEU A 211 1.36 11.39 5.79
N LEU A 212 0.54 11.28 4.74
CA LEU A 212 0.15 12.38 3.87
C LEU A 212 -0.60 13.48 4.62
N ARG A 213 -1.40 13.12 5.64
CA ARG A 213 -2.08 14.10 6.49
C ARG A 213 -1.09 15.04 7.17
N HIS A 214 0.03 14.50 7.65
CA HIS A 214 1.05 15.27 8.36
C HIS A 214 2.07 15.93 7.43
N THR A 215 2.43 15.31 6.31
CA THR A 215 3.43 15.85 5.38
C THR A 215 2.87 16.85 4.38
N VAL A 216 1.61 16.68 3.96
CA VAL A 216 1.01 17.48 2.87
C VAL A 216 -0.23 18.22 3.35
N TYR A 217 -1.26 17.49 3.80
CA TYR A 217 -2.56 18.10 4.08
C TYR A 217 -2.50 19.23 5.11
N LYS A 218 -1.93 18.97 6.30
CA LYS A 218 -1.86 19.98 7.36
C LYS A 218 -1.02 21.20 6.97
N PRO A 219 0.20 21.04 6.42
CA PRO A 219 0.98 22.19 5.94
C PRO A 219 0.26 23.00 4.86
N VAL A 220 -0.34 22.35 3.86
CA VAL A 220 -1.03 23.04 2.76
C VAL A 220 -2.30 23.72 3.27
N LYS A 221 -3.06 23.09 4.17
CA LYS A 221 -4.24 23.71 4.80
C LYS A 221 -3.85 24.97 5.58
N SER A 222 -2.80 24.88 6.40
CA SER A 222 -2.29 26.01 7.18
C SER A 222 -1.83 27.16 6.28
N ALA A 223 -1.11 26.85 5.21
CA ALA A 223 -0.73 27.86 4.21
C ALA A 223 -1.96 28.47 3.53
N ALA A 224 -2.95 27.66 3.17
CA ALA A 224 -4.18 28.14 2.55
C ALA A 224 -5.01 29.03 3.49
N GLU A 225 -5.05 28.75 4.79
CA GLU A 225 -5.75 29.59 5.79
C GLU A 225 -5.24 31.03 5.84
N THR A 226 -4.01 31.28 5.38
CA THR A 226 -3.47 32.66 5.28
C THR A 226 -4.07 33.47 4.14
N VAL A 227 -4.67 32.82 3.14
CA VAL A 227 -5.19 33.45 1.91
C VAL A 227 -6.71 33.28 1.78
N MET A 228 -7.27 32.19 2.31
CA MET A 228 -8.69 31.83 2.16
C MET A 228 -9.33 31.49 3.50
N SER A 229 -10.66 31.66 3.58
CA SER A 229 -11.41 31.37 4.80
C SER A 229 -11.29 29.90 5.24
N GLU A 230 -11.46 29.65 6.54
CA GLU A 230 -11.38 28.31 7.16
C GLU A 230 -12.28 27.25 6.48
N ARG A 231 -13.41 27.67 5.90
CA ARG A 231 -14.33 26.78 5.17
C ARG A 231 -13.71 26.22 3.89
N TRP A 232 -12.89 27.00 3.19
CA TRP A 232 -12.36 26.68 1.86
C TRP A 232 -10.91 26.19 1.91
N SER A 233 -10.16 26.50 2.98
CA SER A 233 -8.79 26.03 3.20
C SER A 233 -8.57 24.50 3.09
N PRO A 234 -9.55 23.63 3.43
CA PRO A 234 -9.39 22.19 3.26
C PRO A 234 -9.33 21.74 1.80
N LEU A 235 -9.96 22.47 0.87
CA LEU A 235 -10.09 22.03 -0.52
C LEU A 235 -8.73 21.94 -1.26
N PRO A 236 -7.89 22.99 -1.31
CA PRO A 236 -6.57 22.88 -1.93
C PRO A 236 -5.69 21.84 -1.21
N ALA A 237 -5.86 21.67 0.11
CA ALA A 237 -5.14 20.66 0.87
C ALA A 237 -5.51 19.23 0.45
N VAL A 238 -6.79 18.96 0.15
CA VAL A 238 -7.23 17.67 -0.41
C VAL A 238 -6.59 17.46 -1.78
N VAL A 239 -6.72 18.41 -2.70
CA VAL A 239 -6.17 18.28 -4.07
C VAL A 239 -4.66 18.04 -4.03
N ALA A 240 -3.92 18.83 -3.25
CA ALA A 240 -2.47 18.66 -3.08
C ALA A 240 -2.11 17.28 -2.51
N THR A 241 -2.89 16.79 -1.54
CA THR A 241 -2.67 15.47 -0.92
C THR A 241 -2.85 14.35 -1.95
N PHE A 242 -3.90 14.40 -2.76
CA PHE A 242 -4.15 13.41 -3.80
C PHE A 242 -3.14 13.52 -4.95
N LEU A 243 -2.68 14.72 -5.30
CA LEU A 243 -1.61 14.91 -6.27
C LEU A 243 -0.31 14.26 -5.81
N VAL A 244 0.14 14.54 -4.58
CA VAL A 244 1.35 13.91 -4.03
C VAL A 244 1.19 12.39 -3.94
N SER A 245 0.02 11.89 -3.53
CA SER A 245 -0.26 10.45 -3.57
C SER A 245 -0.15 9.88 -4.99
N GLY A 246 -0.71 10.58 -5.99
CA GLY A 246 -0.65 10.20 -7.39
C GLY A 246 0.77 10.10 -7.92
N LEU A 247 1.60 11.13 -7.66
CA LEU A 247 3.01 11.14 -8.05
C LEU A 247 3.79 9.99 -7.41
N MET A 248 3.55 9.69 -6.13
CA MET A 248 4.20 8.56 -5.47
C MET A 248 3.77 7.21 -6.06
N HIS A 249 2.51 7.05 -6.45
CA HIS A 249 2.05 5.84 -7.12
C HIS A 249 2.55 5.73 -8.56
N GLU A 250 2.66 6.84 -9.28
CA GLU A 250 3.31 6.87 -10.60
C GLU A 250 4.76 6.40 -10.50
N LEU A 251 5.49 6.88 -9.48
CA LEU A 251 6.86 6.47 -9.22
C LEU A 251 6.94 4.98 -8.82
N LEU A 252 6.02 4.49 -7.99
CA LEU A 252 5.91 3.06 -7.68
C LEU A 252 5.71 2.22 -8.94
N PHE A 253 4.82 2.65 -9.82
CA PHE A 253 4.53 1.97 -11.09
C PHE A 253 5.73 2.02 -12.02
N TYR A 254 6.47 3.13 -12.05
CA TYR A 254 7.72 3.20 -12.80
C TYR A 254 8.73 2.12 -12.34
N TYR A 255 8.90 1.93 -11.03
CA TYR A 255 9.82 0.89 -10.52
C TYR A 255 9.36 -0.53 -10.81
N VAL A 256 8.06 -0.80 -10.70
CA VAL A 256 7.47 -2.12 -10.96
C VAL A 256 7.46 -2.44 -12.46
N ASN A 257 7.01 -1.49 -13.28
CA ASN A 257 6.81 -1.71 -14.70
C ASN A 257 8.10 -1.54 -15.51
N ARG A 258 9.05 -0.70 -15.05
CA ARG A 258 10.28 -0.33 -15.77
C ARG A 258 10.03 0.27 -17.15
N VAL A 259 8.92 1.00 -17.28
CA VAL A 259 8.56 1.77 -18.48
C VAL A 259 8.29 3.22 -18.07
N SER A 260 8.41 4.14 -19.02
CA SER A 260 8.18 5.56 -18.79
C SER A 260 6.79 5.82 -18.16
N PRO A 261 6.69 6.77 -17.21
CA PRO A 261 5.42 7.16 -16.60
C PRO A 261 4.35 7.52 -17.63
N SER A 262 3.16 6.94 -17.46
CA SER A 262 2.00 7.20 -18.34
C SER A 262 1.13 8.34 -17.81
N TRP A 263 1.35 8.75 -16.56
CA TRP A 263 0.55 9.71 -15.80
C TRP A 263 -0.88 9.25 -15.48
N GLU A 264 -1.31 8.08 -15.94
CA GLU A 264 -2.63 7.52 -15.68
C GLU A 264 -2.86 7.29 -14.16
N MET A 265 -1.81 6.92 -13.41
CA MET A 265 -1.92 6.74 -11.96
C MET A 265 -2.06 8.09 -11.25
N THR A 266 -1.31 9.10 -11.69
CA THR A 266 -1.48 10.46 -11.17
C THR A 266 -2.90 10.97 -11.45
N SER A 267 -3.41 10.76 -12.68
CA SER A 267 -4.77 11.12 -13.06
C SER A 267 -5.83 10.39 -12.21
N PHE A 268 -5.63 9.10 -11.90
CA PHE A 268 -6.53 8.36 -11.01
C PHE A 268 -6.67 9.06 -9.65
N PHE A 269 -5.57 9.36 -8.97
CA PHE A 269 -5.63 10.00 -7.67
C PHE A 269 -6.16 11.43 -7.74
N VAL A 270 -5.75 12.23 -8.72
CA VAL A 270 -6.25 13.60 -8.87
C VAL A 270 -7.76 13.61 -9.13
N LEU A 271 -8.27 12.71 -9.98
CA LEU A 271 -9.71 12.54 -10.20
C LEU A 271 -10.44 12.26 -8.89
N HIS A 272 -9.95 11.31 -8.09
CA HIS A 272 -10.53 10.98 -6.78
C HIS A 272 -10.48 12.17 -5.81
N GLY A 273 -9.39 12.94 -5.82
CA GLY A 273 -9.26 14.16 -5.02
C GLY A 273 -10.27 15.24 -5.40
N VAL A 274 -10.46 15.48 -6.69
CA VAL A 274 -11.49 16.42 -7.20
C VAL A 274 -12.89 15.94 -6.85
N CYS A 275 -13.20 14.65 -7.06
CA CYS A 275 -14.48 14.07 -6.67
C CYS A 275 -14.74 14.21 -5.16
N LEU A 276 -13.71 14.04 -4.32
CA LEU A 276 -13.84 14.23 -2.88
C LEU A 276 -14.07 15.69 -2.50
N VAL A 277 -13.43 16.64 -3.18
CA VAL A 277 -13.72 18.08 -3.03
C VAL A 277 -15.16 18.40 -3.39
N VAL A 278 -15.66 17.86 -4.51
CA VAL A 278 -17.07 18.01 -4.91
C VAL A 278 -17.99 17.40 -3.85
N GLU A 279 -17.68 16.20 -3.34
CA GLU A 279 -18.45 15.55 -2.27
C GLU A 279 -18.54 16.42 -1.01
N VAL A 280 -17.43 17.04 -0.59
CA VAL A 280 -17.38 17.97 0.55
C VAL A 280 -18.16 19.25 0.25
N GLY A 281 -18.04 19.80 -0.96
CA GLY A 281 -18.77 20.98 -1.41
C GLY A 281 -20.29 20.78 -1.36
N VAL A 282 -20.78 19.69 -1.96
CA VAL A 282 -22.20 19.29 -1.95
C VAL A 282 -22.70 19.11 -0.50
N LYS A 283 -21.96 18.41 0.36
CA LYS A 283 -22.32 18.27 1.78
C LYS A 283 -22.45 19.61 2.50
N SER A 284 -21.57 20.57 2.18
CA SER A 284 -21.57 21.90 2.79
C SER A 284 -22.73 22.79 2.34
N VAL A 285 -23.30 22.54 1.16
CA VAL A 285 -24.42 23.31 0.59
C VAL A 285 -25.78 22.72 0.99
N PHE A 286 -25.90 21.39 1.02
CA PHE A 286 -27.18 20.70 1.24
C PHE A 286 -27.47 20.32 2.71
N SER A 287 -26.75 20.92 3.67
CA SER A 287 -27.02 20.85 5.12
C SER A 287 -27.26 19.44 5.68
N GLY A 288 -26.60 18.42 5.13
CA GLY A 288 -26.73 17.02 5.58
C GLY A 288 -28.14 16.39 5.48
N ARG A 289 -29.10 17.03 4.79
CA ARG A 289 -30.50 16.56 4.70
C ARG A 289 -30.66 15.32 3.81
N TRP A 290 -29.70 15.08 2.91
CA TRP A 290 -29.73 13.93 2.00
C TRP A 290 -28.64 12.94 2.40
N ARG A 291 -29.01 11.96 3.22
CA ARG A 291 -28.17 10.78 3.48
C ARG A 291 -28.74 9.62 2.69
N LEU A 292 -28.06 9.24 1.60
CA LEU A 292 -28.38 8.00 0.90
C LEU A 292 -28.26 6.84 1.88
N HIS A 293 -29.22 5.90 1.79
CA HIS A 293 -29.19 4.68 2.58
C HIS A 293 -27.90 3.90 2.27
N TRP A 294 -27.31 3.29 3.31
CA TRP A 294 -26.00 2.61 3.20
C TRP A 294 -25.97 1.55 2.10
N ALA A 295 -27.10 0.85 1.90
CA ALA A 295 -27.25 -0.18 0.87
C ALA A 295 -27.12 0.36 -0.57
N ALA A 296 -27.40 1.64 -0.80
CA ALA A 296 -27.20 2.29 -2.09
C ALA A 296 -25.83 3.00 -2.16
N SER A 297 -25.40 3.62 -1.06
CA SER A 297 -24.16 4.40 -1.04
C SER A 297 -22.90 3.53 -1.12
N VAL A 298 -22.92 2.33 -0.52
CA VAL A 298 -21.78 1.40 -0.54
C VAL A 298 -21.51 0.89 -1.96
N PRO A 299 -22.49 0.29 -2.68
CA PRO A 299 -22.27 -0.13 -4.06
C PRO A 299 -21.89 1.02 -4.98
N LEU A 300 -22.45 2.22 -4.77
CA LEU A 300 -22.08 3.40 -5.57
C LEU A 300 -20.62 3.79 -5.37
N THR A 301 -20.17 3.87 -4.12
CA THR A 301 -18.79 4.26 -3.78
C THR A 301 -17.79 3.19 -4.24
N VAL A 302 -18.04 1.93 -3.89
CA VAL A 302 -17.17 0.82 -4.27
C VAL A 302 -17.18 0.64 -5.79
N GLY A 303 -18.34 0.75 -6.43
CA GLY A 303 -18.50 0.70 -7.88
C GLY A 303 -17.71 1.81 -8.58
N PHE A 304 -17.76 3.04 -8.07
CA PHE A 304 -16.94 4.15 -8.57
C PHE A 304 -15.44 3.87 -8.45
N VAL A 305 -14.98 3.38 -7.28
CA VAL A 305 -13.57 3.02 -7.06
C VAL A 305 -13.14 1.90 -8.02
N VAL A 306 -13.94 0.85 -8.17
CA VAL A 306 -13.66 -0.27 -9.06
C VAL A 306 -13.65 0.17 -10.52
N ALA A 307 -14.65 0.94 -10.97
CA ALA A 307 -14.74 1.42 -12.34
C ALA A 307 -13.54 2.32 -12.70
N THR A 308 -13.20 3.26 -11.83
CA THR A 308 -12.01 4.13 -12.05
C THR A 308 -10.70 3.33 -11.96
N SER A 309 -10.64 2.27 -11.15
CA SER A 309 -9.47 1.39 -11.11
C SER A 309 -9.31 0.58 -12.41
N PHE A 310 -10.41 0.10 -12.98
CA PHE A 310 -10.40 -0.61 -14.27
C PHE A 310 -9.98 0.32 -15.41
N TRP A 311 -10.30 1.61 -15.30
CA TRP A 311 -9.99 2.60 -16.32
C TRP A 311 -8.57 3.14 -16.24
N LEU A 312 -8.07 3.50 -15.05
CA LEU A 312 -6.81 4.25 -14.91
C LEU A 312 -5.73 3.50 -14.11
N PHE A 313 -6.11 2.55 -13.26
CA PHE A 313 -5.16 1.88 -12.35
C PHE A 313 -4.54 0.62 -12.97
N PHE A 314 -5.37 -0.28 -13.48
CA PHE A 314 -4.90 -1.58 -14.00
C PHE A 314 -4.31 -1.54 -15.43
N PRO A 315 -4.79 -0.69 -16.37
CA PRO A 315 -4.26 -0.69 -17.72
C PRO A 315 -2.74 -0.47 -17.82
N PRO A 316 -2.09 0.44 -17.07
CA PRO A 316 -0.63 0.55 -17.07
C PRO A 316 0.09 -0.74 -16.69
N LEU A 317 -0.40 -1.46 -15.67
CA LEU A 317 0.20 -2.72 -15.19
C LEU A 317 0.13 -3.80 -16.25
N ILE A 318 -1.03 -3.94 -16.89
CA ILE A 318 -1.28 -4.97 -17.91
C ILE A 318 -0.51 -4.66 -19.19
N ARG A 319 -0.54 -3.40 -19.66
CA ARG A 319 0.20 -3.00 -20.87
C ARG A 319 1.71 -3.22 -20.73
N ALA A 320 2.25 -3.05 -19.52
CA ALA A 320 3.66 -3.30 -19.23
C ALA A 320 3.98 -4.78 -18.91
N GLY A 321 2.99 -5.69 -18.95
CA GLY A 321 3.14 -7.09 -18.58
C GLY A 321 3.63 -7.30 -17.14
N ALA A 322 3.40 -6.34 -16.25
CA ALA A 322 3.83 -6.42 -14.86
C ALA A 322 3.00 -7.45 -14.09
N ASP A 323 1.74 -7.66 -14.48
CA ASP A 323 0.88 -8.72 -13.94
C ASP A 323 1.49 -10.10 -14.19
N MET A 324 1.98 -10.37 -15.40
CA MET A 324 2.64 -11.64 -15.74
C MET A 324 3.96 -11.82 -14.97
N ARG A 325 4.80 -10.79 -14.90
CA ARG A 325 6.10 -10.83 -14.21
C ARG A 325 5.95 -11.10 -12.71
N VAL A 326 5.05 -10.37 -12.04
CA VAL A 326 4.77 -10.58 -10.61
C VAL A 326 4.27 -12.00 -10.38
N MET A 327 3.44 -12.54 -11.27
CA MET A 327 2.93 -13.90 -11.16
C MET A 327 4.03 -14.96 -11.30
N GLU A 328 4.98 -14.77 -12.20
CA GLU A 328 6.16 -15.63 -12.32
C GLU A 328 7.04 -15.57 -11.06
N GLU A 329 7.30 -14.37 -10.54
CA GLU A 329 8.07 -14.19 -9.30
C GLU A 329 7.41 -14.90 -8.11
N VAL A 330 6.10 -14.79 -7.96
CA VAL A 330 5.39 -15.48 -6.86
C VAL A 330 5.44 -17.00 -7.04
N LYS A 331 5.31 -17.53 -8.26
CA LYS A 331 5.42 -18.98 -8.51
C LYS A 331 6.78 -19.51 -8.05
N VAL A 332 7.86 -18.83 -8.42
CA VAL A 332 9.23 -19.18 -8.01
C VAL A 332 9.39 -19.16 -6.49
N LEU A 333 8.78 -18.20 -5.79
CA LEU A 333 8.80 -18.14 -4.32
C LEU A 333 8.04 -19.29 -3.66
N LEU A 334 7.02 -19.85 -4.33
CA LEU A 334 6.18 -20.93 -3.82
C LEU A 334 6.66 -22.33 -4.19
N GLU A 335 7.58 -22.48 -5.16
CA GLU A 335 8.15 -23.78 -5.56
C GLU A 335 8.71 -24.61 -4.37
N PRO A 336 9.49 -24.03 -3.43
CA PRO A 336 10.00 -24.78 -2.29
C PRO A 336 8.92 -25.27 -1.32
N MET A 337 7.74 -24.64 -1.33
CA MET A 337 6.59 -25.08 -0.54
C MET A 337 5.84 -26.21 -1.26
N ARG A 338 5.82 -26.20 -2.60
CA ARG A 338 5.19 -27.23 -3.42
C ARG A 338 5.94 -28.55 -3.33
N GLU A 339 7.27 -28.54 -3.32
CA GLU A 339 8.10 -29.74 -3.16
C GLU A 339 7.95 -30.40 -1.77
N LYS A 340 7.56 -29.63 -0.75
CA LYS A 340 7.35 -30.10 0.62
C LYS A 340 5.92 -30.57 0.92
N ILE A 341 4.98 -30.41 -0.01
CA ILE A 341 3.60 -30.88 0.12
C ILE A 341 3.42 -32.15 -0.73
N PRO A 342 3.47 -33.36 -0.15
CA PRO A 342 3.53 -34.63 -0.88
C PRO A 342 2.26 -35.03 -1.65
N LEU A 343 1.21 -34.20 -1.67
CA LEU A 343 -0.11 -34.52 -2.25
C LEU A 343 -0.37 -33.93 -3.64
N LEU A 344 0.52 -33.08 -4.17
CA LEU A 344 0.37 -32.44 -5.49
C LEU A 344 0.95 -33.21 -6.70
N PRO A 345 1.90 -34.15 -6.59
CA PRO A 345 2.32 -34.98 -7.72
C PRO A 345 1.18 -35.85 -8.28
N LEU A 346 0.20 -36.22 -7.44
CA LEU A 346 -0.97 -36.98 -7.88
C LEU A 346 -1.85 -36.19 -8.86
N LEU A 347 -2.06 -34.88 -8.63
CA LEU A 347 -2.91 -34.04 -9.48
C LEU A 347 -2.32 -33.81 -10.88
N ASN A 348 -0.99 -33.71 -10.99
CA ASN A 348 -0.32 -33.63 -12.29
C ASN A 348 -0.38 -34.97 -13.05
N SER A 349 -0.25 -36.09 -12.33
CA SER A 349 -0.40 -37.43 -12.92
C SER A 349 -1.82 -37.66 -13.46
N THR A 350 -2.86 -37.19 -12.76
CA THR A 350 -4.25 -37.30 -13.25
C THR A 350 -4.49 -36.44 -14.48
N ARG A 351 -3.87 -35.26 -14.59
CA ARG A 351 -3.99 -34.37 -15.76
C ARG A 351 -3.30 -34.95 -17.00
N GLU A 352 -2.12 -35.55 -16.85
CA GLU A 352 -1.44 -36.24 -17.95
C GLU A 352 -2.21 -37.50 -18.38
N GLN A 353 -2.79 -38.26 -17.43
CA GLN A 353 -3.64 -39.41 -17.75
C GLN A 353 -4.94 -39.01 -18.47
N LEU A 354 -5.56 -37.88 -18.10
CA LEU A 354 -6.75 -37.36 -18.77
C LEU A 354 -6.45 -36.84 -20.19
N LEU A 355 -5.29 -36.22 -20.41
CA LEU A 355 -4.86 -35.79 -21.76
C LEU A 355 -4.53 -36.99 -22.67
N LEU A 356 -3.95 -38.06 -22.12
CA LEU A 356 -3.69 -39.30 -22.85
C LEU A 356 -4.99 -40.05 -23.21
N LEU A 357 -6.01 -40.00 -22.34
CA LEU A 357 -7.34 -40.55 -22.62
C LEU A 357 -8.08 -39.77 -23.73
N ASP A 358 -7.95 -38.43 -23.77
CA ASP A 358 -8.56 -37.59 -24.81
C ASP A 358 -7.89 -37.73 -26.19
N LEU A 359 -6.59 -38.05 -26.21
CA LEU A 359 -5.85 -38.36 -27.46
C LEU A 359 -6.15 -39.77 -27.98
N SER A 360 -6.38 -40.75 -27.08
CA SER A 360 -6.77 -42.12 -27.43
C SER A 360 -8.21 -42.22 -27.98
N GLY A 361 -9.10 -41.32 -27.56
CA GLY A 361 -10.49 -41.24 -28.03
C GLY A 361 -10.67 -40.70 -29.46
N ARG A 362 -9.64 -40.13 -30.09
CA ARG A 362 -9.72 -39.56 -31.47
C ARG A 362 -9.28 -40.53 -32.58
N HIS A 363 -8.90 -41.76 -32.24
CA HIS A 363 -8.43 -42.77 -33.20
C HIS A 363 -9.35 -44.01 -33.31
N LYS A 364 -10.63 -43.90 -32.92
CA LYS A 364 -11.65 -44.92 -33.20
C LYS A 364 -12.75 -44.39 -34.10
#